data_AF-A0A1B6LBE4-F1
#
_entry.id   AF-A0A1B6LBE4-F1
#
_cell.length_a   1.000
_cell.length_b   1.000
_cell.length_c   1.000
_cell.angle_alpha   90.00
_cell.angle_beta   90.00
_cell.angle_gamma   90.00
#
_symmetry.space_group_name_H-M   'P 1'
#
loop_
_entity.id
_entity.type
_entity.pdbx_description
1 polymer ?
#
loop_
_entity_poly.entity_id
_entity_poly.type
_entity_poly.pdbx_seq_one_letter_code
_entity_poly.pdbx_strand_id
1 'polypeptide(L)'
;SSLDNIAEDLRLRLTDGDEEEGPRSTDSRVFYCSTVLLAGFVKVYRKYPQSKILFKPVHQSYNQIQADGYPPTVRQEVEGLQTLLEVLQSAHLPPVVKAAKKPKALRQYE
;
A
#
# COMPACT_ATOMS: atom_id res chain seq x y z
N SER A 1 8.84 -26.55 -6.75
CA SER A 1 10.30 -26.52 -6.53
C SER A 1 10.93 -25.12 -6.54
N SER A 2 10.32 -24.05 -7.09
CA SER A 2 10.85 -22.67 -6.90
C SER A 2 10.15 -21.86 -5.81
N LEU A 3 8.88 -22.16 -5.49
CA LEU A 3 8.14 -21.43 -4.45
C LEU A 3 8.60 -21.81 -3.03
N ASP A 4 8.98 -23.07 -2.83
CA ASP A 4 9.48 -23.58 -1.54
C ASP A 4 10.81 -22.91 -1.15
N ASN A 5 11.66 -22.61 -2.13
CA ASN A 5 12.95 -21.94 -1.92
C ASN A 5 12.79 -20.47 -1.49
N ILE A 6 11.75 -19.78 -1.98
CA ILE A 6 11.48 -18.39 -1.59
C ILE A 6 10.92 -18.34 -0.16
N ALA A 7 10.10 -19.32 0.20
CA ALA A 7 9.55 -19.45 1.54
C ALA A 7 10.65 -19.72 2.59
N GLU A 8 11.61 -20.61 2.27
CA GLU A 8 12.74 -20.90 3.16
C GLU A 8 13.74 -19.73 3.25
N ASP A 9 14.01 -19.01 2.14
CA ASP A 9 14.88 -17.82 2.16
C ASP A 9 14.28 -16.67 2.99
N LEU A 10 12.95 -16.49 2.94
CA LEU A 10 12.24 -15.57 3.84
C LEU A 10 12.29 -16.04 5.31
N ARG A 11 12.17 -17.35 5.55
CA ARG A 11 12.20 -17.94 6.89
C ARG A 11 13.55 -17.72 7.57
N LEU A 12 14.64 -17.95 6.85
CA LEU A 12 16.01 -17.76 7.32
C LEU A 12 16.31 -16.30 7.67
N ARG A 13 15.81 -15.35 6.88
CA ARG A 13 15.96 -13.90 7.17
C ARG A 13 15.18 -13.41 8.38
N LEU A 14 14.13 -14.13 8.78
CA LEU A 14 13.32 -13.78 9.95
C LEU A 14 13.90 -14.32 11.26
N THR A 15 14.77 -15.35 11.20
CA THR A 15 15.37 -16.00 12.38
C THR A 15 16.70 -15.40 12.83
N ASP A 16 17.40 -14.61 12.01
CA ASP A 16 18.70 -14.02 12.37
C ASP A 16 18.58 -12.72 13.22
N GLY A 17 17.39 -12.41 13.75
CA GLY A 17 17.10 -11.18 14.48
C GLY A 17 16.44 -11.38 15.85
N ASP A 18 16.74 -12.49 16.55
CA ASP A 18 16.26 -12.75 17.90
C ASP A 18 17.26 -12.32 18.97
N GLU A 19 17.06 -11.13 19.53
CA GLU A 19 17.11 -10.92 20.98
C GLU A 19 15.96 -9.97 21.37
N GLU A 20 15.30 -10.28 22.51
CA GLU A 20 14.11 -9.64 23.12
C GLU A 20 12.74 -10.26 22.72
N GLU A 21 12.47 -11.46 23.22
CA GLU A 21 11.13 -12.05 23.29
C GLU A 21 10.30 -11.44 24.43
N GLY A 22 9.27 -10.68 24.07
CA GLY A 22 8.11 -10.37 24.89
C GLY A 22 6.86 -10.35 24.02
N PRO A 23 5.64 -10.43 24.56
CA PRO A 23 4.41 -10.44 23.75
C PRO A 23 4.26 -9.21 22.84
N ARG A 24 4.94 -8.10 23.15
CA ARG A 24 5.02 -6.90 22.31
C ARG A 24 5.93 -7.04 21.08
N SER A 25 6.92 -7.94 21.08
CA SER A 25 7.86 -8.10 19.98
C SER A 25 7.23 -8.84 18.80
N THR A 26 6.37 -9.83 19.06
CA THR A 26 5.63 -10.57 18.02
C THR A 26 4.61 -9.68 17.33
N ASP A 27 3.83 -8.91 18.10
CA ASP A 27 2.86 -7.95 17.55
C ASP A 27 3.55 -6.87 16.70
N SER A 28 4.72 -6.41 17.14
CA SER A 28 5.53 -5.44 16.38
C SER A 28 6.07 -6.01 15.08
N ARG A 29 6.49 -7.29 15.06
CA ARG A 29 6.94 -7.99 13.84
C ARG A 29 5.80 -8.17 12.85
N VAL A 30 4.61 -8.58 13.30
CA VAL A 30 3.42 -8.71 12.45
C VAL A 30 3.03 -7.37 11.86
N PHE A 31 3.00 -6.32 12.70
CA PHE A 31 2.70 -4.97 12.25
C PHE A 31 3.72 -4.45 11.22
N TYR A 32 5.01 -4.67 11.46
CA TYR A 32 6.08 -4.38 10.50
C TYR A 32 5.87 -5.09 9.17
N CYS A 33 5.72 -6.42 9.18
CA CYS A 33 5.51 -7.20 7.97
C CYS A 33 4.26 -6.74 7.20
N SER A 34 3.17 -6.46 7.91
CA SER A 34 1.94 -5.95 7.30
C SER A 34 2.15 -4.59 6.64
N THR A 35 2.91 -3.68 7.28
CA THR A 35 3.22 -2.34 6.77
C THR A 35 4.06 -2.43 5.50
N VAL A 36 5.10 -3.28 5.49
CA VAL A 36 5.97 -3.52 4.33
C VAL A 36 5.17 -4.11 3.17
N LEU A 37 4.33 -5.11 3.41
CA LEU A 37 3.46 -5.71 2.39
C LEU A 37 2.51 -4.68 1.81
N LEU A 38 1.93 -3.84 2.66
CA LEU A 38 0.96 -2.83 2.24
C LEU A 38 1.63 -1.72 1.42
N ALA A 39 2.85 -1.31 1.77
CA ALA A 39 3.68 -0.44 0.94
C ALA A 39 3.98 -1.08 -0.44
N GLY A 40 4.23 -2.39 -0.48
CA GLY A 40 4.35 -3.16 -1.72
C GLY A 40 3.08 -3.07 -2.58
N PHE A 41 1.90 -3.28 -1.99
CA PHE A 41 0.64 -3.16 -2.70
C PHE A 41 0.40 -1.74 -3.23
N VAL A 42 0.64 -0.70 -2.42
CA VAL A 42 0.49 0.69 -2.87
C VAL A 42 1.35 0.97 -4.10
N LYS A 43 2.61 0.50 -4.11
CA LYS A 43 3.52 0.65 -5.27
C LYS A 43 3.00 -0.05 -6.52
N VAL A 44 2.52 -1.30 -6.41
CA VAL A 44 2.01 -2.09 -7.55
C VAL A 44 0.72 -1.52 -8.11
N TYR A 45 -0.20 -1.09 -7.24
CA TYR A 45 -1.52 -0.62 -7.64
C TYR A 45 -1.57 0.86 -8.03
N ARG A 46 -0.50 1.63 -7.81
CA ARG A 46 -0.40 3.06 -8.18
C ARG A 46 -0.73 3.35 -9.65
N LYS A 47 -0.52 2.38 -10.54
CA LYS A 47 -0.86 2.49 -11.97
C LYS A 47 -2.36 2.61 -12.27
N TYR A 48 -3.22 2.22 -11.33
CA TYR A 48 -4.67 2.27 -11.51
C TYR A 48 -5.24 3.56 -10.90
N PRO A 49 -6.07 4.34 -11.63
CA PRO A 49 -6.72 5.52 -11.06
C PRO A 49 -7.52 5.21 -9.80
N GLN A 50 -8.15 4.03 -9.73
CA GLN A 50 -8.99 3.60 -8.63
C GLN A 50 -8.22 3.32 -7.33
N SER A 51 -6.88 3.23 -7.39
CA SER A 51 -6.03 2.99 -6.22
C SER A 51 -6.23 4.04 -5.13
N LYS A 52 -6.47 5.30 -5.49
CA LYS A 52 -6.82 6.37 -4.55
C LYS A 52 -8.04 6.01 -3.68
N ILE A 53 -9.07 5.42 -4.27
CA ILE A 53 -10.28 4.99 -3.57
C ILE A 53 -9.99 3.75 -2.72
N LEU A 54 -9.25 2.79 -3.28
CA LEU A 54 -8.91 1.52 -2.63
C LEU A 54 -8.13 1.73 -1.32
N PHE A 55 -7.14 2.63 -1.32
CA PHE A 55 -6.25 2.87 -0.17
C PHE A 55 -6.68 4.03 0.73
N LYS A 56 -7.81 4.69 0.43
CA LYS A 56 -8.37 5.73 1.31
C LYS A 56 -8.60 5.26 2.75
N PRO A 57 -9.23 4.10 3.04
CA PRO A 57 -9.42 3.65 4.41
C PRO A 57 -8.08 3.36 5.11
N VAL A 58 -7.10 2.80 4.39
CA VAL A 58 -5.76 2.56 4.93
C VAL A 58 -5.10 3.87 5.34
N HIS A 59 -5.13 4.90 4.49
CA HIS A 59 -4.60 6.22 4.81
C HIS A 59 -5.24 6.81 6.07
N GLN A 60 -6.57 6.68 6.22
CA GLN A 60 -7.26 7.13 7.43
C GLN A 60 -6.82 6.38 8.68
N SER A 61 -6.64 5.06 8.61
CA SER A 61 -6.13 4.26 9.72
C SER A 61 -4.71 4.65 10.09
N TYR A 62 -3.82 4.80 9.12
CA TYR A 62 -2.41 5.14 9.39
C TYR A 62 -2.23 6.57 9.92
N ASN A 63 -3.12 7.50 9.62
CA ASN A 63 -3.09 8.85 10.21
C ASN A 63 -3.46 8.87 11.71
N GLN A 64 -4.06 7.79 12.22
CA GLN A 64 -4.39 7.66 13.64
C GLN A 64 -3.27 6.96 14.43
N ILE A 65 -2.29 6.36 13.75
CA ILE A 65 -1.20 5.63 14.38
C ILE A 65 -0.11 6.62 14.78
N GLN A 66 0.22 6.64 16.08
CA GLN A 66 1.37 7.38 16.59
C GLN A 66 2.65 6.55 16.41
N ALA A 67 3.54 7.00 15.54
CA ALA A 67 4.75 6.26 15.17
C ALA A 67 5.86 6.31 16.25
N ASP A 68 5.77 7.27 17.18
CA ASP A 68 6.77 7.51 18.25
C ASP A 68 6.92 6.36 19.25
N GLY A 69 5.89 5.53 19.41
CA GLY A 69 5.90 4.39 20.31
C GLY A 69 6.59 3.13 19.76
N TYR A 70 6.95 3.12 18.47
CA TYR A 70 7.53 1.94 17.82
C TYR A 70 9.06 2.00 17.72
N PRO A 71 9.73 0.84 17.59
CA PRO A 71 11.16 0.77 17.28
C PRO A 71 11.50 1.56 16.00
N PRO A 72 12.73 2.10 15.88
CA PRO A 72 13.12 2.96 14.76
C PRO A 72 12.84 2.36 13.38
N THR A 73 13.09 1.06 13.21
CA THR A 73 12.86 0.33 11.95
C THR A 73 11.38 0.31 11.56
N VAL A 74 10.50 0.04 12.52
CA VAL A 74 9.05 0.00 12.29
C VAL A 74 8.52 1.41 12.03
N ARG A 75 9.01 2.40 12.78
CA ARG A 75 8.67 3.81 12.59
C ARG A 75 8.98 4.27 11.17
N GLN A 76 10.17 3.97 10.67
CA GLN A 76 10.60 4.32 9.33
C GLN A 76 9.67 3.73 8.24
N GLU A 77 9.24 2.48 8.40
CA GLU A 77 8.30 1.86 7.46
C GLU A 77 6.89 2.47 7.54
N VAL A 78 6.42 2.82 8.75
CA VAL A 78 5.13 3.49 8.95
C VAL A 78 5.13 4.87 8.31
N GLU A 79 6.16 5.68 8.56
CA GLU A 79 6.33 7.01 7.96
C GLU A 79 6.48 6.92 6.44
N GLY A 80 7.23 5.93 5.95
CA GLY A 80 7.39 5.64 4.54
C GLY A 80 6.05 5.30 3.87
N LEU A 81 5.24 4.47 4.51
CA LEU A 81 3.90 4.12 4.02
C LEU A 81 2.94 5.32 4.07
N GLN A 82 2.94 6.10 5.16
CA GLN A 82 2.15 7.34 5.27
C GLN A 82 2.46 8.29 4.11
N THR A 83 3.74 8.53 3.82
CA THR A 83 4.19 9.36 2.70
C THR A 83 3.68 8.81 1.36
N LEU A 84 3.78 7.50 1.13
CA LEU A 84 3.27 6.87 -0.09
C LEU A 84 1.75 7.05 -0.25
N LEU A 85 1.01 6.93 0.85
CA LEU A 85 -0.44 7.10 0.87
C LEU A 85 -0.83 8.57 0.64
N GLU A 86 -0.12 9.54 1.23
CA GLU A 86 -0.34 10.96 0.98
C GLU A 86 -0.10 11.33 -0.49
N VAL A 87 0.99 10.84 -1.09
CA VAL A 87 1.26 11.02 -2.52
C VAL A 87 0.16 10.40 -3.38
N LEU A 88 -0.36 9.24 -2.97
CA LEU A 88 -1.46 8.59 -3.67
C LEU A 88 -2.78 9.39 -3.54
N GLN A 89 -3.05 9.97 -2.37
CA GLN A 89 -4.27 10.75 -2.12
C GLN A 89 -4.22 12.15 -2.75
N SER A 90 -3.04 12.73 -2.93
CA SER A 90 -2.87 14.01 -3.64
C SER A 90 -3.01 13.88 -5.15
N ALA A 91 -2.90 12.67 -5.71
CA ALA A 91 -3.08 12.43 -7.13
C ALA A 91 -4.49 12.83 -7.62
N HIS A 92 -4.54 13.52 -8.77
CA HIS A 92 -5.79 13.91 -9.41
C HIS A 92 -6.51 12.69 -9.98
N LEU A 93 -7.78 12.51 -9.62
CA LEU A 93 -8.63 11.45 -10.15
C LEU A 93 -9.51 12.03 -11.26
N PRO A 94 -9.23 11.76 -12.55
CA PRO A 94 -10.06 12.26 -13.62
C PRO A 94 -11.46 11.62 -13.56
N PRO A 95 -12.53 12.36 -13.89
CA PRO A 95 -13.88 11.83 -13.91
C PRO A 95 -14.00 10.71 -14.96
N VAL A 96 -14.71 9.64 -14.61
CA VAL A 96 -14.90 8.49 -15.51
C VAL A 96 -15.96 8.84 -16.56
N VAL A 97 -15.53 9.08 -17.80
CA VAL A 97 -16.44 9.26 -18.94
C VAL A 97 -16.71 7.89 -19.57
N LYS A 98 -17.85 7.27 -19.24
CA LYS A 98 -18.17 5.88 -19.65
C LYS A 98 -18.39 5.70 -21.16
N ALA A 99 -18.72 6.77 -21.89
CA ALA A 99 -18.63 6.88 -23.35
C ALA A 99 -19.21 8.25 -23.76
N ALA A 100 -18.35 9.17 -24.18
CA ALA A 100 -18.82 10.35 -24.91
C ALA A 100 -19.16 9.90 -26.34
N LYS A 101 -20.39 9.45 -26.58
CA LYS A 101 -20.85 9.19 -27.95
C LYS A 101 -20.87 10.54 -28.67
N LYS A 102 -20.06 10.65 -29.73
CA LYS A 102 -20.14 11.82 -30.62
C LYS A 102 -21.55 11.91 -31.19
N PRO A 103 -22.18 13.09 -31.20
CA PRO A 103 -23.49 13.25 -31.81
C PRO A 103 -23.42 12.82 -33.28
N LYS A 104 -24.50 12.19 -33.78
CA LYS A 104 -24.60 11.85 -35.21
C LYS A 104 -24.58 13.15 -36.02
N ALA A 105 -23.87 13.12 -37.15
CA ALA A 105 -23.83 14.26 -38.06
C ALA A 105 -25.22 14.59 -38.63
N LEU A 106 -25.39 15.85 -39.07
CA LEU A 106 -26.61 16.28 -39.75
C LEU A 106 -26.87 15.37 -40.97
N ARG A 107 -28.13 14.97 -41.17
CA ARG A 107 -28.51 14.24 -42.39
C ARG A 107 -28.35 15.18 -43.58
N GLN A 108 -27.55 14.79 -44.55
CA GLN A 108 -27.49 15.45 -45.85
C GLN A 108 -28.69 14.98 -46.68
N TYR A 109 -29.35 15.90 -47.36
CA TYR A 109 -30.44 15.60 -48.30
C TYR A 109 -29.85 15.63 -49.72
N GLU A 110 -30.30 14.71 -50.57
CA GLU A 110 -30.02 14.69 -52.02
C GLU A 110 -30.87 15.72 -52.77
#